data_AF-A0A3A4R7S6-F1
#
_entry.id   AF-A0A3A4R7S6-F1
#
_cell.length_a   1.000
_cell.length_b   1.000
_cell.length_c   1.000
_cell.angle_alpha   90.00
_cell.angle_beta   90.00
_cell.angle_gamma   90.00
#
_symmetry.space_group_name_H-M   'P 1'
#
loop_
_entity.id
_entity.type
_entity.pdbx_description
1 polymer ?
#
loop_
_entity_poly.entity_id
_entity_poly.type
_entity_poly.pdbx_seq_one_letter_code
_entity_poly.pdbx_strand_id
1 'polypeptide(L)'
;MEYKRLTILGFAVMGLIISSMSIYVGFEYMVGHNQWLGLIIGVGFMIVGIIIYQFGKRHGLFYLLSFISNMMGVGLSITAYYVFKEYSLAFEDFMFAIIVSLLMLSGFLALTFMERVKKHIKWMTAIIIIVSLIVSLILWLSVDEFSGLSFYYLNIIYFFMVGMISVTDSLKDLSKEMAWVSLGAFLLISIIVLIVLSEGEALSGMDGIDITPSGKKKKANT
;
A
#
# COMPACT_ATOMS: atom_id res chain seq x y z
N MET A 1 1.35 -19.73 -20.11
CA MET A 1 0.13 -20.33 -19.52
C MET A 1 -0.86 -19.21 -19.19
N GLU A 2 -1.98 -19.13 -19.90
CA GLU A 2 -3.00 -18.10 -19.69
C GLU A 2 -3.57 -18.13 -18.25
N TYR A 3 -3.66 -19.32 -17.66
CA TYR A 3 -4.10 -19.52 -16.28
C TYR A 3 -3.28 -18.74 -15.24
N LYS A 4 -1.96 -18.59 -15.41
CA LYS A 4 -1.11 -17.87 -14.45
C LYS A 4 -1.55 -16.42 -14.28
N ARG A 5 -1.84 -15.74 -15.38
CA ARG A 5 -2.20 -14.31 -15.39
C ARG A 5 -3.55 -14.08 -14.71
N LEU A 6 -4.51 -14.97 -14.97
CA LEU A 6 -5.81 -14.99 -14.28
C LEU A 6 -5.66 -15.26 -12.78
N THR A 7 -4.79 -16.20 -12.39
CA THR A 7 -4.53 -16.46 -10.97
C THR A 7 -3.94 -15.24 -10.28
N ILE A 8 -3.00 -14.52 -10.91
CA ILE A 8 -2.45 -13.26 -10.36
C ILE A 8 -3.54 -12.20 -10.19
N LEU A 9 -4.46 -12.08 -11.15
CA LEU A 9 -5.62 -11.20 -11.01
C LEU A 9 -6.46 -11.58 -9.79
N GLY A 10 -6.67 -12.88 -9.56
CA GLY A 10 -7.33 -13.39 -8.35
C GLY A 10 -6.59 -13.02 -7.06
N PHE A 11 -5.27 -13.14 -7.03
CA PHE A 11 -4.45 -12.67 -5.90
C PHE A 11 -4.55 -11.16 -5.70
N ALA A 12 -4.57 -10.35 -6.77
CA ALA A 12 -4.72 -8.91 -6.68
C ALA A 12 -6.08 -8.53 -6.09
N VAL A 13 -7.19 -9.13 -6.58
CA VAL A 13 -8.53 -8.91 -6.04
C VAL A 13 -8.58 -9.30 -4.55
N MET A 14 -8.10 -10.48 -4.21
CA MET A 14 -8.04 -10.96 -2.82
C MET A 14 -7.22 -10.02 -1.95
N GLY A 15 -6.05 -9.59 -2.42
CA GLY A 15 -5.16 -8.67 -1.70
C GLY A 15 -5.82 -7.32 -1.43
N LEU A 16 -6.45 -6.72 -2.45
CA LEU A 16 -7.18 -5.45 -2.31
C LEU A 16 -8.36 -5.58 -1.33
N ILE A 17 -9.09 -6.70 -1.35
CA ILE A 17 -10.18 -6.94 -0.40
C ILE A 17 -9.64 -7.05 1.02
N ILE A 18 -8.57 -7.83 1.24
CA ILE A 18 -7.95 -8.00 2.56
C ILE A 18 -7.41 -6.66 3.09
N SER A 19 -6.74 -5.88 2.25
CA SER A 19 -6.27 -4.55 2.66
C SER A 19 -7.44 -3.64 3.00
N SER A 20 -8.51 -3.61 2.20
CA SER A 20 -9.72 -2.82 2.49
C SER A 20 -10.36 -3.21 3.82
N MET A 21 -10.54 -4.51 4.06
CA MET A 21 -11.08 -5.02 5.33
C MET A 21 -10.19 -4.62 6.51
N SER A 22 -8.87 -4.70 6.34
CA SER A 22 -7.92 -4.33 7.38
C SER A 22 -7.91 -2.83 7.64
N ILE A 23 -8.09 -2.01 6.61
CA ILE A 23 -8.26 -0.56 6.75
C ILE A 23 -9.51 -0.27 7.57
N TYR A 24 -10.64 -0.89 7.21
CA TYR A 24 -11.92 -0.72 7.91
C TYR A 24 -11.83 -1.09 9.39
N VAL A 25 -11.25 -2.26 9.69
CA VAL A 25 -10.97 -2.68 11.09
C VAL A 25 -10.03 -1.69 11.77
N GLY A 26 -9.00 -1.22 11.07
CA GLY A 26 -8.09 -0.21 11.59
C GLY A 26 -8.80 1.08 12.00
N PHE A 27 -9.73 1.59 11.19
CA PHE A 27 -10.50 2.78 11.55
C PHE A 27 -11.39 2.55 12.79
N GLU A 28 -12.10 1.42 12.84
CA GLU A 28 -13.02 1.12 13.93
C GLU A 28 -12.32 1.07 15.30
N TYR A 29 -11.10 0.54 15.36
CA TYR A 29 -10.39 0.31 16.63
C TYR A 29 -9.26 1.31 16.93
N MET A 30 -8.67 1.95 15.91
CA MET A 30 -7.40 2.70 16.09
C MET A 30 -7.55 4.23 16.02
N VAL A 31 -8.65 4.75 15.49
CA VAL A 31 -8.88 6.21 15.31
C VAL A 31 -8.74 6.99 16.62
N GLY A 32 -9.19 6.43 17.75
CA GLY A 32 -9.15 7.11 19.04
C GLY A 32 -7.86 6.97 19.85
N HIS A 33 -6.85 6.26 19.34
CA HIS A 33 -5.68 5.88 20.15
C HIS A 33 -4.40 6.63 19.76
N ASN A 34 -3.76 6.22 18.67
CA ASN A 34 -2.47 6.75 18.23
C ASN A 34 -2.27 6.44 16.75
N GLN A 35 -1.90 7.46 15.96
CA GLN A 35 -1.62 7.35 14.53
C GLN A 35 -0.56 6.31 14.17
N TRP A 36 0.43 6.09 15.04
CA TRP A 36 1.52 5.12 14.83
C TRP A 36 1.09 3.67 15.01
N LEU A 37 -0.05 3.43 15.67
CA LEU A 37 -0.48 2.10 16.08
C LEU A 37 -0.77 1.19 14.88
N GLY A 38 -1.37 1.74 13.81
CA GLY A 38 -1.60 1.00 12.56
C GLY A 38 -0.29 0.49 11.94
N LEU A 39 0.75 1.32 11.92
CA LEU A 39 2.06 0.96 11.37
C LEU A 39 2.77 -0.08 12.26
N ILE A 40 2.71 0.07 13.59
CA ILE A 40 3.32 -0.90 14.53
C ILE A 40 2.66 -2.28 14.39
N ILE A 41 1.32 -2.34 14.38
CA ILE A 41 0.61 -3.60 14.22
C ILE A 41 0.85 -4.17 12.81
N GLY A 42 0.91 -3.32 11.79
CA GLY A 42 1.26 -3.72 10.43
C GLY A 42 2.63 -4.38 10.34
N VAL A 43 3.65 -3.83 11.00
CA VAL A 43 4.98 -4.46 11.13
C VAL A 43 4.90 -5.80 11.87
N GLY A 44 4.06 -5.89 12.90
CA GLY A 44 3.76 -7.16 13.57
C GLY A 44 3.23 -8.23 12.61
N PHE A 45 2.25 -7.88 11.76
CA PHE A 45 1.74 -8.76 10.71
C PHE A 45 2.80 -9.12 9.67
N MET A 46 3.70 -8.20 9.31
CA MET A 46 4.83 -8.52 8.43
C MET A 46 5.77 -9.56 9.06
N ILE A 47 6.14 -9.39 10.33
CA ILE A 47 7.01 -10.35 11.04
C ILE A 47 6.36 -11.73 11.08
N VAL A 48 5.06 -11.80 11.43
CA VAL A 48 4.27 -13.03 11.38
C VAL A 48 4.26 -13.62 9.95
N GLY A 49 4.07 -12.78 8.93
CA GLY A 49 4.11 -13.17 7.53
C GLY A 49 5.45 -13.78 7.11
N ILE A 50 6.57 -13.22 7.57
CA ILE A 50 7.93 -13.73 7.31
C ILE A 50 8.14 -15.08 8.01
N ILE A 51 7.69 -15.23 9.25
CA ILE A 51 7.80 -16.49 10.00
C ILE A 51 7.00 -17.59 9.28
N ILE A 52 5.74 -17.29 8.93
CA ILE A 52 4.86 -18.20 8.19
C ILE A 52 5.48 -18.58 6.83
N TYR A 53 6.09 -17.62 6.13
CA TYR A 53 6.75 -17.84 4.85
C TYR A 53 7.80 -18.96 4.91
N GLN A 54 8.60 -19.03 5.98
CA GLN A 54 9.63 -20.06 6.13
C GLN A 54 9.04 -21.48 6.17
N PHE A 55 7.82 -21.63 6.70
CA PHE A 55 7.11 -22.91 6.72
C PHE A 55 6.49 -23.28 5.36
N GLY A 56 6.41 -22.34 4.41
CA GLY A 56 5.93 -22.55 3.03
C GLY A 56 6.71 -23.58 2.22
N LYS A 57 7.95 -23.91 2.63
CA LYS A 57 8.71 -25.03 2.04
C LYS A 57 7.96 -26.36 2.20
N ARG A 58 7.28 -26.56 3.35
CA ARG A 58 6.52 -27.79 3.67
C ARG A 58 5.17 -27.83 2.95
N HIS A 59 4.34 -26.80 3.10
CA HIS A 59 3.02 -26.71 2.47
C HIS A 59 2.80 -25.35 1.80
N GLY A 60 2.33 -25.37 0.54
CA GLY A 60 2.09 -24.14 -0.24
C GLY A 60 1.08 -23.18 0.40
N LEU A 61 0.15 -23.68 1.22
CA LEU A 61 -0.82 -22.86 1.95
C LEU A 61 -0.17 -21.82 2.88
N PHE A 62 1.02 -22.09 3.42
CA PHE A 62 1.70 -21.10 4.25
C PHE A 62 2.18 -19.89 3.43
N TYR A 63 2.46 -20.03 2.12
CA TYR A 63 2.73 -18.86 1.29
C TYR A 63 1.48 -17.98 1.12
N LEU A 64 0.30 -18.60 1.01
CA LEU A 64 -0.97 -17.87 0.97
C LEU A 64 -1.23 -17.15 2.31
N LEU A 65 -1.01 -17.81 3.44
CA LEU A 65 -1.16 -17.17 4.76
C LEU A 65 -0.16 -16.02 4.97
N SER A 66 1.07 -16.18 4.50
CA SER A 66 2.08 -15.10 4.48
C SER A 66 1.60 -13.90 3.64
N PHE A 67 1.05 -14.17 2.45
CA PHE A 67 0.43 -13.16 1.61
C PHE A 67 -0.71 -12.41 2.31
N ILE A 68 -1.64 -13.13 2.94
CA ILE A 68 -2.77 -12.54 3.67
C ILE A 68 -2.23 -11.64 4.79
N SER A 69 -1.29 -12.14 5.58
CA SER A 69 -0.66 -11.38 6.67
C SER A 69 -0.03 -10.08 6.19
N ASN A 70 0.72 -10.11 5.08
CA ASN A 70 1.32 -8.91 4.50
C ASN A 70 0.26 -7.91 4.01
N MET A 71 -0.82 -8.38 3.36
CA MET A 71 -1.90 -7.50 2.89
C MET A 71 -2.71 -6.88 4.04
N MET A 72 -2.85 -7.61 5.16
CA MET A 72 -3.38 -7.02 6.40
C MET A 72 -2.47 -5.91 6.90
N GLY A 73 -1.16 -6.15 6.92
CA GLY A 73 -0.17 -5.14 7.29
C GLY A 73 -0.23 -3.91 6.39
N VAL A 74 -0.39 -4.10 5.07
CA VAL A 74 -0.55 -3.00 4.11
C VAL A 74 -1.76 -2.14 4.47
N GLY A 75 -2.91 -2.77 4.73
CA GLY A 75 -4.12 -2.05 5.10
C GLY A 75 -3.95 -1.25 6.40
N LEU A 76 -3.35 -1.86 7.43
CA LEU A 76 -3.10 -1.18 8.70
C LEU A 76 -2.09 -0.04 8.60
N SER A 77 -1.07 -0.16 7.75
CA SER A 77 -0.16 0.95 7.44
C SER A 77 -0.91 2.10 6.75
N ILE A 78 -1.83 1.80 5.82
CA ILE A 78 -2.66 2.84 5.18
C ILE A 78 -3.59 3.51 6.20
N THR A 79 -4.17 2.77 7.14
CA THR A 79 -4.96 3.34 8.24
C THR A 79 -4.16 4.39 9.02
N ALA A 80 -2.89 4.13 9.33
CA ALA A 80 -2.05 5.08 10.08
C ALA A 80 -1.95 6.45 9.37
N TYR A 81 -1.79 6.46 8.04
CA TYR A 81 -1.81 7.69 7.25
C TYR A 81 -3.15 8.43 7.36
N TYR A 82 -4.26 7.69 7.25
CA TYR A 82 -5.57 8.30 7.25
C TYR A 82 -6.02 8.80 8.62
N VAL A 83 -5.62 8.11 9.69
CA VAL A 83 -5.80 8.58 11.07
C VAL A 83 -5.01 9.87 11.29
N PHE A 84 -3.75 9.94 10.82
CA PHE A 84 -2.95 11.16 10.90
C PHE A 84 -3.55 12.33 10.12
N LYS A 85 -4.14 12.07 8.95
CA LYS A 85 -4.80 13.10 8.12
C LYS A 85 -6.23 13.43 8.55
N GLU A 86 -6.74 12.78 9.60
CA GLU A 86 -8.11 12.94 10.09
C GLU A 86 -9.18 12.79 8.99
N TYR A 87 -8.89 11.99 7.96
CA TYR A 87 -9.77 11.86 6.80
C TYR A 87 -10.62 10.60 6.95
N SER A 88 -11.93 10.77 6.94
CA SER A 88 -12.88 9.67 6.94
C SER A 88 -12.99 9.06 5.55
N LEU A 89 -12.74 7.75 5.42
CA LEU A 89 -12.98 7.04 4.17
C LEU A 89 -14.43 6.58 4.08
N ALA A 90 -15.09 6.94 2.98
CA ALA A 90 -16.39 6.42 2.63
C ALA A 90 -16.27 5.11 1.83
N PHE A 91 -17.36 4.35 1.74
CA PHE A 91 -17.36 3.09 0.97
C PHE A 91 -17.03 3.32 -0.51
N GLU A 92 -17.46 4.46 -1.05
CA GLU A 92 -17.22 4.93 -2.40
C GLU A 92 -15.72 5.05 -2.70
N ASP A 93 -14.91 5.49 -1.73
CA ASP A 93 -13.47 5.63 -1.88
C ASP A 93 -12.79 4.28 -2.12
N PHE A 94 -13.17 3.26 -1.33
CA PHE A 94 -12.67 1.90 -1.51
C PHE A 94 -13.05 1.36 -2.88
N MET A 95 -14.32 1.55 -3.30
CA MET A 95 -14.77 1.04 -4.57
C MET A 95 -14.06 1.70 -5.74
N PHE A 96 -13.92 3.03 -5.71
CA PHE A 96 -13.20 3.77 -6.72
C PHE A 96 -11.73 3.34 -6.81
N ALA A 97 -11.03 3.25 -5.67
CA ALA A 97 -9.64 2.82 -5.62
C ALA A 97 -9.44 1.40 -6.16
N ILE A 98 -10.33 0.46 -5.82
CA ILE A 98 -10.30 -0.92 -6.34
C ILE A 98 -10.55 -0.94 -7.85
N ILE A 99 -11.57 -0.23 -8.33
CA ILE A 99 -11.92 -0.20 -9.75
C ILE A 99 -10.76 0.37 -10.57
N VAL A 100 -10.21 1.52 -10.18
CA VAL A 100 -9.06 2.14 -10.86
C VAL A 100 -7.87 1.18 -10.90
N SER A 101 -7.58 0.53 -9.77
CA SER A 101 -6.49 -0.44 -9.62
C SER A 101 -6.66 -1.67 -10.51
N LEU A 102 -7.86 -2.24 -10.56
CA LEU A 102 -8.17 -3.40 -11.40
C LEU A 102 -8.24 -3.04 -12.89
N LEU A 103 -8.69 -1.83 -13.24
CA LEU A 103 -8.65 -1.33 -14.61
C LEU A 103 -7.20 -1.18 -15.09
N MET A 104 -6.32 -0.62 -14.27
CA MET A 104 -4.90 -0.53 -14.58
C MET A 104 -4.27 -1.91 -14.79
N LEU A 105 -4.53 -2.85 -13.87
CA LEU A 105 -3.99 -4.21 -13.98
C LEU A 105 -4.54 -4.97 -15.19
N SER A 106 -5.84 -4.83 -15.48
CA SER A 106 -6.50 -5.48 -16.62
C SER A 106 -6.04 -4.87 -17.96
N GLY A 107 -5.87 -3.56 -18.02
CA GLY A 107 -5.29 -2.87 -19.17
C GLY A 107 -3.86 -3.34 -19.43
N PHE A 108 -3.04 -3.43 -18.39
CA PHE A 108 -1.69 -4.00 -18.51
C PHE A 108 -1.72 -5.46 -18.98
N LEU A 109 -2.62 -6.27 -18.42
CA LEU A 109 -2.82 -7.65 -18.84
C LEU A 109 -3.17 -7.73 -20.33
N ALA A 110 -4.08 -6.88 -20.82
CA ALA A 110 -4.44 -6.79 -22.24
C ALA A 110 -3.21 -6.48 -23.13
N LEU A 111 -2.37 -5.53 -22.72
CA LEU A 111 -1.13 -5.20 -23.42
C LEU A 111 -0.19 -6.40 -23.53
N THR A 112 -0.13 -7.26 -22.50
CA THR A 112 0.74 -8.45 -22.52
C THR A 112 0.33 -9.55 -23.50
N PHE A 113 -0.84 -9.42 -24.16
CA PHE A 113 -1.26 -10.30 -25.25
C PHE A 113 -0.71 -9.85 -26.61
N MET A 114 -0.35 -8.56 -26.76
CA MET A 114 0.21 -8.02 -28.00
C MET A 114 1.64 -8.51 -28.23
N GLU A 115 1.93 -9.04 -29.43
CA GLU A 115 3.24 -9.64 -29.75
C GLU A 115 4.40 -8.64 -29.64
N ARG A 116 4.18 -7.38 -30.08
CA ARG A 116 5.18 -6.31 -29.96
C ARG A 116 5.60 -6.05 -28.51
N VAL A 117 4.64 -6.14 -27.58
CA VAL A 117 4.84 -5.89 -26.16
C VAL A 117 5.58 -7.06 -25.51
N LYS A 118 5.25 -8.30 -25.87
CA LYS A 118 5.89 -9.50 -25.31
C LYS A 118 7.41 -9.48 -25.46
N LYS A 119 7.93 -9.00 -26.59
CA LYS A 119 9.37 -8.93 -26.86
C LYS A 119 10.13 -8.00 -25.90
N HIS A 120 9.47 -6.94 -25.42
CA HIS A 120 10.08 -5.91 -24.58
C HIS A 120 9.39 -5.76 -23.22
N ILE A 121 8.68 -6.80 -22.76
CA ILE A 121 7.76 -6.73 -21.62
C ILE A 121 8.40 -6.20 -20.33
N LYS A 122 9.66 -6.58 -20.05
CA LYS A 122 10.39 -6.12 -18.85
C LYS A 122 10.56 -4.61 -18.83
N TRP A 123 11.11 -4.05 -19.91
CA TRP A 123 11.33 -2.61 -20.07
C TRP A 123 10.00 -1.84 -20.13
N MET A 124 9.03 -2.36 -20.89
CA MET A 124 7.72 -1.73 -20.98
C MET A 124 7.01 -1.68 -19.63
N THR A 125 7.11 -2.73 -18.81
CA THR A 125 6.49 -2.72 -17.49
C THR A 125 7.15 -1.72 -16.56
N ALA A 126 8.49 -1.64 -16.57
CA ALA A 126 9.20 -0.62 -15.80
C ALA A 126 8.77 0.80 -16.20
N ILE A 127 8.70 1.08 -17.50
CA ILE A 127 8.25 2.38 -18.02
C ILE A 127 6.80 2.67 -17.60
N ILE A 128 5.89 1.72 -17.76
CA ILE A 128 4.48 1.89 -17.39
C ILE A 128 4.38 2.17 -15.88
N ILE A 129 5.05 1.38 -15.03
CA ILE A 129 5.04 1.59 -13.58
C ILE A 129 5.59 2.98 -13.23
N ILE A 130 6.72 3.40 -13.81
CA ILE A 130 7.31 4.71 -13.52
C ILE A 130 6.37 5.85 -13.95
N VAL A 131 5.85 5.79 -15.17
CA VAL A 131 4.93 6.83 -15.67
C VAL A 131 3.66 6.87 -14.84
N SER A 132 3.04 5.72 -14.56
CA SER A 132 1.84 5.64 -13.73
C SER A 132 2.10 6.09 -12.29
N LEU A 133 3.25 5.76 -11.71
CA LEU A 133 3.66 6.24 -10.39
C LEU A 133 3.75 7.76 -10.37
N ILE A 134 4.46 8.38 -11.31
CA ILE A 134 4.60 9.83 -11.41
C ILE A 134 3.24 10.50 -11.57
N VAL A 135 2.39 10.01 -12.48
CA VAL A 135 1.03 10.55 -12.69
C VAL A 135 0.20 10.42 -11.43
N SER A 136 0.22 9.24 -10.78
CA SER A 136 -0.54 9.01 -9.54
C SER A 136 -0.05 9.89 -8.39
N LEU A 137 1.26 10.15 -8.30
CA LEU A 137 1.86 11.02 -7.30
C LEU A 137 1.45 12.48 -7.54
N ILE A 138 1.52 12.95 -8.79
CA ILE A 138 1.06 14.31 -9.15
C ILE A 138 -0.41 14.47 -8.80
N LEU A 139 -1.27 13.51 -9.18
CA LEU A 139 -2.70 13.57 -8.86
C LEU A 139 -2.96 13.58 -7.35
N TRP A 140 -2.25 12.74 -6.59
CA TRP A 140 -2.36 12.69 -5.13
C TRP A 140 -1.94 13.99 -4.46
N LEU A 141 -0.92 14.68 -4.98
CA LEU A 141 -0.45 15.97 -4.45
C LEU A 141 -1.27 17.16 -4.94
N SER A 142 -2.02 17.04 -6.04
CA SER A 142 -2.69 18.18 -6.69
C SER A 142 -4.18 18.32 -6.35
N VAL A 143 -4.79 17.28 -5.78
CA VAL A 143 -6.23 17.25 -5.54
C VAL A 143 -6.48 16.97 -4.07
N ASP A 144 -7.07 17.94 -3.37
CA ASP A 144 -7.39 17.81 -1.93
C ASP A 144 -8.39 16.66 -1.65
N GLU A 145 -9.22 16.30 -2.66
CA GLU A 145 -10.26 15.28 -2.58
C GLU A 145 -9.92 13.95 -3.28
N PHE A 146 -8.83 13.84 -4.03
CA PHE A 146 -8.49 12.55 -4.65
C PHE A 146 -8.07 11.61 -3.53
N SER A 147 -8.93 10.62 -3.23
CA SER A 147 -8.68 9.69 -2.14
C SER A 147 -7.31 9.05 -2.35
N GLY A 148 -6.34 9.43 -1.51
CA GLY A 148 -4.96 8.91 -1.54
C GLY A 148 -4.90 7.38 -1.55
N LEU A 149 -6.00 6.71 -1.22
CA LEU A 149 -6.26 5.29 -1.32
C LEU A 149 -6.03 4.76 -2.73
N SER A 150 -6.44 5.48 -3.77
CA SER A 150 -6.17 5.11 -5.15
C SER A 150 -4.67 5.10 -5.44
N PHE A 151 -3.92 6.07 -4.91
CA PHE A 151 -2.45 6.08 -5.02
C PHE A 151 -1.82 4.87 -4.30
N TYR A 152 -2.25 4.56 -3.08
CA TYR A 152 -1.77 3.39 -2.35
C TYR A 152 -2.10 2.07 -3.08
N TYR A 153 -3.32 1.93 -3.59
CA TYR A 153 -3.75 0.70 -4.27
C TYR A 153 -3.08 0.53 -5.64
N LEU A 154 -2.83 1.61 -6.36
CA LEU A 154 -2.01 1.57 -7.58
C LEU A 154 -0.59 1.08 -7.27
N ASN A 155 0.04 1.56 -6.18
CA ASN A 155 1.35 1.08 -5.76
C ASN A 155 1.36 -0.43 -5.45
N ILE A 156 0.31 -0.95 -4.80
CA ILE A 156 0.12 -2.39 -4.59
C ILE A 156 0.04 -3.13 -5.95
N ILE A 157 -0.76 -2.60 -6.89
CA ILE A 157 -0.93 -3.19 -8.22
C ILE A 157 0.36 -3.20 -9.04
N TYR A 158 1.24 -2.21 -8.90
CA TYR A 158 2.53 -2.20 -9.60
C TYR A 158 3.38 -3.43 -9.24
N PHE A 159 3.34 -3.91 -7.99
CA PHE A 159 4.01 -5.16 -7.63
C PHE A 159 3.36 -6.39 -8.27
N PHE A 160 2.03 -6.42 -8.40
CA PHE A 160 1.35 -7.50 -9.14
C PHE A 160 1.69 -7.49 -10.63
N MET A 161 1.86 -6.31 -11.25
CA MET A 161 2.34 -6.19 -12.64
C MET A 161 3.74 -6.79 -12.81
N VAL A 162 4.65 -6.54 -11.86
CA VAL A 162 5.98 -7.20 -11.84
C VAL A 162 5.81 -8.72 -11.70
N GLY A 163 4.91 -9.16 -10.82
CA GLY A 163 4.56 -10.57 -10.65
C GLY A 163 4.09 -11.25 -11.95
N MET A 164 3.41 -10.54 -12.86
CA MET A 164 2.96 -11.10 -14.14
C MET A 164 4.07 -11.43 -15.13
N ILE A 165 5.25 -10.79 -15.01
CA ILE A 165 6.39 -11.01 -15.91
C ILE A 165 7.30 -12.15 -15.44
N SER A 166 7.20 -12.53 -14.18
CA SER A 166 7.97 -13.63 -13.62
C SER A 166 7.74 -14.93 -14.40
N VAL A 167 8.71 -15.85 -14.38
CA VAL A 167 8.57 -17.17 -14.99
C VAL A 167 8.35 -18.16 -13.85
N THR A 168 7.11 -18.63 -13.70
CA THR A 168 6.77 -19.71 -12.74
C THR A 168 5.90 -20.75 -13.39
N ASP A 169 6.22 -22.01 -13.08
CA ASP A 169 5.64 -23.18 -13.73
C ASP A 169 4.63 -23.90 -12.84
N SER A 170 4.56 -23.60 -11.53
CA SER A 170 3.66 -24.25 -10.58
C SER A 170 2.87 -23.26 -9.72
N LEU A 171 1.68 -23.67 -9.25
CA LEU A 171 0.86 -22.87 -8.31
C LEU A 171 1.56 -22.64 -6.96
N LYS A 172 2.39 -23.60 -6.51
CA LYS A 172 3.18 -23.44 -5.28
C LYS A 172 4.21 -22.33 -5.44
N ASP A 173 4.91 -22.30 -6.57
CA ASP A 173 5.90 -21.27 -6.86
C ASP A 173 5.23 -19.91 -7.11
N LEU A 174 4.07 -19.89 -7.76
CA LEU A 174 3.28 -18.67 -7.90
C LEU A 174 2.86 -18.12 -6.54
N SER A 175 2.37 -18.96 -5.63
CA SER A 175 1.98 -18.52 -4.27
C SER A 175 3.19 -17.99 -3.50
N LYS A 176 4.36 -18.63 -3.66
CA LYS A 176 5.63 -18.18 -3.11
C LYS A 176 6.03 -16.80 -3.64
N GLU A 177 5.86 -16.55 -4.95
CA GLU A 177 6.10 -15.24 -5.56
C GLU A 177 5.11 -14.20 -5.06
N MET A 178 3.81 -14.53 -4.96
CA MET A 178 2.80 -13.59 -4.46
C MET A 178 3.08 -13.18 -3.01
N ALA A 179 3.59 -14.09 -2.16
CA ALA A 179 4.04 -13.73 -0.83
C ALA A 179 5.20 -12.70 -0.85
N TRP A 180 6.16 -12.82 -1.78
CA TRP A 180 7.20 -11.79 -1.97
C TRP A 180 6.67 -10.47 -2.52
N VAL A 181 5.76 -10.53 -3.49
CA VAL A 181 5.07 -9.38 -4.08
C VAL A 181 4.35 -8.58 -3.00
N SER A 182 3.56 -9.25 -2.15
CA SER A 182 2.86 -8.60 -1.02
C SER A 182 3.81 -8.05 0.05
N LEU A 183 4.94 -8.71 0.31
CA LEU A 183 5.97 -8.19 1.22
C LEU A 183 6.60 -6.91 0.66
N GLY A 184 6.91 -6.88 -0.64
CA GLY A 184 7.41 -5.69 -1.32
C GLY A 184 6.42 -4.52 -1.25
N ALA A 185 5.13 -4.81 -1.50
CA ALA A 185 4.07 -3.83 -1.36
C ALA A 185 3.99 -3.30 0.09
N PHE A 186 4.00 -4.18 1.09
CA PHE A 186 4.02 -3.79 2.50
C PHE A 186 5.16 -2.84 2.83
N LEU A 187 6.39 -3.18 2.42
CA LEU A 187 7.57 -2.36 2.70
C LEU A 187 7.45 -0.98 2.04
N LEU A 188 7.07 -0.92 0.75
CA LEU A 188 6.92 0.35 0.05
C LEU A 188 5.85 1.23 0.72
N ILE A 189 4.66 0.68 0.97
CA ILE A 189 3.57 1.44 1.57
C ILE A 189 3.96 1.92 2.98
N SER A 190 4.55 1.06 3.79
CA SER A 190 4.97 1.44 5.15
C SER A 190 6.06 2.51 5.14
N ILE A 191 7.00 2.48 4.19
CA ILE A 191 8.00 3.54 4.01
C ILE A 191 7.33 4.86 3.61
N ILE A 192 6.41 4.84 2.64
CA ILE A 192 5.67 6.05 2.24
C ILE A 192 4.94 6.64 3.45
N VAL A 193 4.20 5.82 4.19
CA VAL A 193 3.45 6.27 5.38
C VAL A 193 4.41 6.80 6.44
N LEU A 194 5.52 6.12 6.71
CA LEU A 194 6.51 6.55 7.70
C LEU A 194 7.10 7.92 7.34
N ILE A 195 7.43 8.15 6.06
CA ILE A 195 7.91 9.45 5.57
C ILE A 195 6.85 10.52 5.83
N VAL A 196 5.59 10.26 5.45
CA VAL A 196 4.50 11.24 5.64
C VAL A 196 4.27 11.58 7.10
N LEU A 197 4.26 10.58 8.00
CA LEU A 197 4.11 10.81 9.43
C LEU A 197 5.28 11.62 9.99
N SER A 198 6.50 11.30 9.56
CA SER A 198 7.72 11.95 10.04
C SER A 198 7.84 13.40 9.57
N GLU A 199 7.51 13.67 8.30
CA GLU A 199 7.50 15.04 7.74
C GLU A 199 6.35 15.87 8.31
N GLY A 200 5.18 15.24 8.52
CA GLY A 200 4.03 15.87 9.15
C GLY A 200 4.31 16.32 10.60
N GLU A 201 4.96 15.47 11.39
CA GLU A 201 5.39 15.81 12.74
C GLU A 201 6.49 16.90 12.73
N ALA A 202 7.47 16.82 11.81
CA ALA A 202 8.52 17.83 11.68
C ALA A 202 7.97 19.23 11.35
N LEU A 203 6.95 19.32 10.49
CA LEU A 203 6.29 20.59 10.18
C LEU A 203 5.48 21.12 11.37
N SER A 204 4.74 20.26 12.09
CA SER A 204 3.99 20.66 13.28
C SER A 204 4.90 21.09 14.46
N GLY A 205 6.10 20.50 14.56
CA GLY A 205 7.10 20.88 15.56
C GLY A 205 7.81 22.20 15.26
N MET A 206 7.78 22.68 14.01
CA MET A 206 8.32 23.98 13.62
C MET A 206 7.34 25.13 13.91
N ASP A 207 6.03 24.89 13.86
CA ASP A 207 5.01 25.86 14.30
C ASP A 207 5.01 26.07 15.82
N GLY A 208 5.64 25.18 16.59
CA GLY A 208 5.87 25.31 18.03
C GLY A 208 7.09 26.14 18.42
N ILE A 209 7.92 26.60 17.46
CA ILE A 209 8.94 27.62 17.71
C ILE A 209 8.28 28.99 17.55
N ASP A 210 7.36 29.25 18.46
CA ASP A 210 6.86 30.60 18.73
C ASP A 210 8.05 31.39 19.28
N ILE A 211 8.74 32.12 18.40
CA ILE A 211 9.72 33.15 18.76
C ILE A 211 8.94 34.35 19.30
N THR A 212 8.21 34.15 20.39
CA THR A 212 7.71 35.23 21.25
C THR A 212 8.59 35.25 22.49
N PRO A 213 9.46 36.26 22.68
CA PRO A 213 10.20 36.42 23.92
C PRO A 213 9.22 36.86 25.01
N SER A 214 8.59 35.89 25.68
CA SER A 214 7.98 36.09 26.99
C SER A 214 9.10 36.39 27.99
N GLY A 215 9.28 37.68 28.31
CA GLY A 215 10.33 38.06 29.24
C GLY A 215 10.46 39.55 29.51
N LYS A 216 9.41 40.24 29.97
CA LYS A 216 9.57 41.33 30.95
C LYS A 216 8.26 41.72 31.64
N LYS A 217 8.18 41.32 32.91
CA LYS A 217 7.37 41.96 33.96
C LYS A 217 7.42 43.49 33.84
N LYS A 218 6.26 44.15 33.84
CA LYS A 218 6.15 45.50 34.40
C LYS A 218 4.90 45.62 35.27
N LYS A 219 5.18 46.04 36.50
CA LYS A 219 4.34 46.11 37.69
C LYS A 219 3.01 46.83 37.45
N ALA A 220 1.93 46.23 37.96
CA ALA A 220 0.82 47.00 38.51
C ALA A 220 1.32 47.74 39.76
N ASN A 221 1.05 49.03 39.84
CA ASN A 221 0.93 49.77 41.09
C ASN A 221 0.07 51.00 40.81
N THR A 222 -1.05 51.08 41.56
CA THR A 222 -1.81 52.26 42.00
C THR A 222 -2.07 53.37 40.99
#